data_AF-A0A670ZPR4-F1
#
_entry.id   AF-A0A670ZPR4-F1
#
_cell.length_a   1.000
_cell.length_b   1.000
_cell.length_c   1.000
_cell.angle_alpha   90.00
_cell.angle_beta   90.00
_cell.angle_gamma   90.00
#
_symmetry.space_group_name_H-M   'P 1'
#
loop_
_entity.id
_entity.type
_entity.pdbx_description
1 polymer ?
#
loop_
_entity_poly.entity_id
_entity_poly.type
_entity_poly.pdbx_seq_one_letter_code
_entity_poly.pdbx_strand_id
1 'polypeptide(L)'
;MEALREALREALAGLRGAGGGGGGEAFDRGRFWEALAGAFGAASREATRLSLAAARAQTCETLSEEVRSAIIGAILVYYQLPESQGKALNNAVRCATIQMVEGMIQLIEVILRTPQESLSQEQLISTGGVWEACDRVSCLPRDNLAAATLAISSCLELIKDALEEMEQMQTEGGASPGDLLEEEALGLAWTDAERQLLGPCQGLVKATKAGLRKLLTAMRTHGGADTAEQVAQLDALAEAAAELSPSVDELVLSLCPPVNQLALRLNAGKLASVLMKMLEVTRTSHVCPPSEESWVRFLAEAVDHNLGKIKDATQGLLGDPGSAGGGWCCAGDTRPEGHQP
;
A
#
# COMPACT_ATOMS: atom_id res chain seq x y z
N MET A 1 -1.82 -24.24 26.18
CA MET A 1 -2.57 -23.30 25.31
C MET A 1 -2.19 -21.85 25.49
N GLU A 2 -2.29 -21.25 26.68
CA GLU A 2 -1.86 -19.84 26.89
C GLU A 2 -0.37 -19.64 26.63
N ALA A 3 0.50 -20.49 27.19
CA ALA A 3 1.94 -20.44 26.94
C ALA A 3 2.29 -20.59 25.44
N LEU A 4 1.56 -21.43 24.72
CA LEU A 4 1.69 -21.58 23.27
C LEU A 4 1.36 -20.27 22.55
N ARG A 5 0.24 -19.63 22.91
CA ARG A 5 -0.17 -18.34 22.32
C ARG A 5 0.90 -17.27 22.52
N GLU A 6 1.42 -17.13 23.74
CA GLU A 6 2.45 -16.12 24.01
C GLU A 6 3.76 -16.42 23.25
N ALA A 7 4.17 -17.68 23.18
CA ALA A 7 5.34 -18.07 22.39
C ALA A 7 5.17 -17.75 20.89
N LEU A 8 3.97 -17.95 20.32
CA LEU A 8 3.70 -17.58 18.93
C LEU A 8 3.66 -16.06 18.72
N ARG A 9 3.15 -15.29 19.69
CA ARG A 9 3.17 -13.82 19.63
C ARG A 9 4.59 -13.26 19.69
N GLU A 10 5.45 -13.85 20.51
CA GLU A 10 6.87 -13.51 20.56
C GLU A 10 7.56 -13.80 19.22
N ALA A 11 7.31 -14.99 18.65
CA ALA A 11 7.83 -15.34 17.32
C ALA A 11 7.31 -14.40 16.22
N LEU A 12 6.03 -14.01 16.27
CA LEU A 12 5.42 -13.05 15.36
C LEU A 12 6.07 -11.67 15.46
N ALA A 13 6.36 -11.20 16.68
CA ALA A 13 7.09 -9.95 16.88
C ALA A 13 8.50 -10.00 16.27
N GLY A 14 9.19 -11.13 16.43
CA GLY A 14 10.49 -11.38 15.78
C GLY A 14 10.41 -11.32 14.26
N LEU A 15 9.43 -11.98 13.65
CA LEU A 15 9.20 -11.93 12.19
C LEU A 15 8.97 -10.52 11.65
N ARG A 16 8.19 -9.71 12.38
CA ARG A 16 7.89 -8.32 11.99
C ARG A 16 9.13 -7.42 12.06
N GLY A 17 10.05 -7.70 13.00
CA GLY A 17 11.29 -6.95 13.17
C GLY A 17 12.48 -7.42 12.32
N ALA A 18 12.42 -8.61 11.72
CA ALA A 18 13.56 -9.20 11.03
C ALA A 18 13.64 -8.87 9.53
N GLY A 19 14.87 -8.64 9.05
CA GLY A 19 15.27 -8.81 7.64
C GLY A 19 15.58 -10.28 7.33
N GLY A 20 15.69 -10.63 6.05
CA GLY A 20 15.94 -12.02 5.61
C GLY A 20 17.25 -12.58 6.21
N GLY A 21 17.31 -13.90 6.41
CA GLY A 21 18.43 -14.58 7.07
C GLY A 21 19.38 -15.28 6.08
N GLY A 22 20.69 -15.16 6.34
CA GLY A 22 21.69 -16.15 5.94
C GLY A 22 22.36 -15.97 4.58
N GLY A 23 23.55 -15.35 4.59
CA GLY A 23 24.55 -15.49 3.52
C GLY A 23 25.61 -16.51 3.95
N GLY A 24 25.78 -17.59 3.18
CA GLY A 24 26.88 -18.52 3.45
C GLY A 24 26.97 -19.75 2.54
N GLU A 25 25.82 -20.35 2.17
CA GLU A 25 25.80 -21.53 1.28
C GLU A 25 25.09 -21.24 -0.04
N ALA A 26 25.42 -22.03 -1.07
CA ALA A 26 24.74 -21.98 -2.36
C ALA A 26 23.25 -22.31 -2.15
N PHE A 27 22.39 -21.30 -2.33
CA PHE A 27 20.96 -21.43 -2.12
C PHE A 27 20.32 -22.34 -3.17
N ASP A 28 19.75 -23.46 -2.72
CA ASP A 28 18.94 -24.35 -3.54
C ASP A 28 17.48 -23.91 -3.52
N ARG A 29 17.06 -23.25 -4.61
CA ARG A 29 15.70 -22.74 -4.79
C ARG A 29 14.67 -23.87 -4.74
N GLY A 30 14.94 -25.03 -5.34
CA GLY A 30 13.99 -26.14 -5.37
C GLY A 30 13.74 -26.70 -3.97
N ARG A 31 14.83 -26.99 -3.26
CA ARG A 31 14.76 -27.51 -1.89
C ARG A 31 14.09 -26.54 -0.92
N PHE A 32 14.37 -25.24 -1.04
CA PHE A 32 13.73 -24.21 -0.22
C PHE A 32 12.20 -24.23 -0.39
N TRP A 33 11.73 -24.22 -1.63
CA TRP A 33 10.30 -24.18 -1.93
C TRP A 33 9.56 -25.45 -1.51
N GLU A 34 10.18 -26.61 -1.66
CA GLU A 34 9.64 -27.88 -1.14
C GLU A 34 9.56 -27.88 0.39
N ALA A 35 10.62 -27.42 1.07
CA ALA A 35 10.65 -27.30 2.52
C ALA A 35 9.56 -26.34 3.03
N LEU A 36 9.38 -25.20 2.35
CA LEU A 36 8.38 -24.20 2.72
C LEU A 36 6.96 -24.75 2.59
N ALA A 37 6.66 -25.39 1.45
CA ALA A 37 5.36 -26.05 1.24
C ALA A 37 5.12 -27.16 2.26
N GLY A 38 6.13 -27.97 2.57
CA GLY A 38 6.06 -29.01 3.59
C GLY A 38 5.77 -28.45 5.00
N ALA A 39 6.42 -27.33 5.35
CA ALA A 39 6.25 -26.68 6.65
C ALA A 39 4.86 -26.03 6.79
N PHE A 40 4.36 -25.34 5.76
CA PHE A 40 3.00 -24.79 5.74
C PHE A 40 1.95 -25.91 5.79
N GLY A 41 2.18 -27.01 5.07
CA GLY A 41 1.32 -28.20 5.16
C GLY A 41 1.31 -28.82 6.56
N ALA A 42 2.45 -28.81 7.28
CA ALA A 42 2.52 -29.26 8.67
C ALA A 42 1.72 -28.33 9.60
N ALA A 43 1.88 -27.01 9.47
CA ALA A 43 1.11 -26.03 10.23
C ALA A 43 -0.40 -26.20 10.05
N SER A 44 -0.84 -26.41 8.79
CA SER A 44 -2.25 -26.66 8.47
C SER A 44 -2.80 -27.94 9.12
N ARG A 45 -2.02 -29.04 9.11
CA ARG A 45 -2.41 -30.30 9.77
C ARG A 45 -2.50 -30.14 11.28
N GLU A 46 -1.54 -29.45 11.89
CA GLU A 46 -1.55 -29.20 13.33
C GLU A 46 -2.69 -28.26 13.74
N ALA A 47 -3.10 -27.30 12.90
CA ALA A 47 -4.31 -26.51 13.12
C ALA A 47 -5.56 -27.40 13.21
N THR A 48 -5.72 -28.35 12.29
CA THR A 48 -6.82 -29.31 12.31
C THR A 48 -6.79 -30.20 13.55
N ARG A 49 -5.62 -30.74 13.90
CA ARG A 49 -5.48 -31.61 15.09
C ARG A 49 -5.78 -30.85 16.37
N LEU A 50 -5.26 -29.62 16.50
CA LEU A 50 -5.53 -28.74 17.63
C LEU A 50 -7.02 -28.44 17.77
N SER A 51 -7.66 -28.07 16.67
CA SER A 51 -9.09 -27.80 16.61
C SER A 51 -9.92 -29.03 17.05
N LEU A 52 -9.67 -30.20 16.47
CA LEU A 52 -10.40 -31.43 16.83
C LEU A 52 -10.16 -31.88 18.27
N ALA A 53 -8.93 -31.72 18.79
CA ALA A 53 -8.61 -32.06 20.17
C ALA A 53 -9.29 -31.11 21.16
N ALA A 54 -9.33 -29.81 20.86
CA ALA A 54 -10.02 -28.81 21.67
C ALA A 54 -11.51 -29.11 21.79
N ALA A 55 -12.17 -29.45 20.69
CA ALA A 55 -13.58 -29.84 20.67
C ALA A 55 -13.89 -31.12 21.46
N ARG A 56 -12.87 -31.89 21.86
CA ARG A 56 -13.02 -33.09 22.69
C ARG A 56 -12.48 -32.90 24.11
N ALA A 57 -12.09 -31.67 24.48
CA ALA A 57 -11.34 -31.38 25.71
C ALA A 57 -10.07 -32.24 25.88
N GLN A 58 -9.42 -32.60 24.78
CA GLN A 58 -8.23 -33.47 24.70
C GLN A 58 -6.94 -32.71 24.36
N THR A 59 -6.94 -31.37 24.45
CA THR A 59 -5.73 -30.58 24.29
C THR A 59 -4.73 -30.91 25.38
N CYS A 60 -3.54 -31.38 25.00
CA CYS A 60 -2.46 -31.70 25.91
C CYS A 60 -1.19 -30.88 25.60
N GLU A 61 -0.22 -30.96 26.49
CA GLU A 61 1.09 -30.30 26.33
C GLU A 61 1.81 -30.79 25.07
N THR A 62 1.80 -32.10 24.81
CA THR A 62 2.41 -32.70 23.62
C THR A 62 1.88 -32.08 22.32
N LEU A 63 0.55 -31.94 22.19
CA LEU A 63 -0.07 -31.33 21.02
C LEU A 63 0.27 -29.84 20.91
N SER A 64 0.37 -29.14 22.04
CA SER A 64 0.79 -27.74 22.05
C SER A 64 2.23 -27.58 21.55
N GLU A 65 3.13 -28.48 21.94
CA GLU A 65 4.52 -28.52 21.47
C GLU A 65 4.63 -28.94 20.00
N GLU A 66 3.79 -29.86 19.52
CA GLU A 66 3.72 -30.22 18.10
C GLU A 66 3.32 -29.01 17.23
N VAL A 67 2.27 -28.27 17.65
CA VAL A 67 1.84 -27.03 16.99
C VAL A 67 2.97 -26.00 17.01
N ARG A 68 3.60 -25.78 18.17
CA ARG A 68 4.73 -24.86 18.30
C ARG A 68 5.85 -25.23 17.33
N SER A 69 6.25 -26.49 17.33
CA SER A 69 7.33 -27.00 16.48
C SER A 69 7.02 -26.82 15.00
N ALA A 70 5.77 -27.06 14.57
CA ALA A 70 5.37 -26.87 13.18
C ALA A 70 5.47 -25.40 12.76
N ILE A 71 4.96 -24.48 13.58
CA ILE A 71 5.00 -23.04 13.29
C ILE A 71 6.43 -22.50 13.31
N ILE A 72 7.22 -22.82 14.34
CA ILE A 72 8.63 -22.42 14.41
C ILE A 72 9.43 -23.03 13.24
N GLY A 73 9.14 -24.27 12.86
CA GLY A 73 9.74 -24.90 11.68
C GLY A 73 9.52 -24.10 10.40
N ALA A 74 8.29 -23.65 10.14
CA ALA A 74 7.99 -22.79 8.98
C ALA A 74 8.71 -21.44 9.04
N ILE A 75 8.81 -20.83 10.21
CA ILE A 75 9.59 -19.59 10.43
C ILE A 75 11.07 -19.79 10.11
N LEU A 76 11.65 -20.91 10.58
CA LEU A 76 13.05 -21.24 10.32
C LEU A 76 13.30 -21.53 8.83
N VAL A 77 12.34 -22.08 8.11
CA VAL A 77 12.44 -22.22 6.65
C VAL A 77 12.44 -20.85 5.97
N TYR A 78 11.58 -19.91 6.38
CA TYR A 78 11.62 -18.53 5.87
C TYR A 78 13.00 -17.90 6.05
N TYR A 79 13.63 -18.04 7.22
CA TYR A 79 14.97 -17.51 7.48
C TYR A 79 16.10 -18.16 6.68
N GLN A 80 15.83 -19.19 5.88
CA GLN A 80 16.79 -19.75 4.93
C GLN A 80 16.75 -19.04 3.57
N LEU A 81 15.79 -18.14 3.33
CA LEU A 81 15.70 -17.35 2.11
C LEU A 81 16.74 -16.22 2.14
N PRO A 82 17.75 -16.22 1.24
CA PRO A 82 18.76 -15.18 1.23
C PRO A 82 18.19 -13.84 0.76
N GLU A 83 18.71 -12.75 1.29
CA GLU A 83 18.40 -11.40 0.82
C GLU A 83 18.81 -11.19 -0.64
N SER A 84 19.79 -11.94 -1.14
CA SER A 84 20.23 -11.90 -2.54
C SER A 84 19.17 -12.39 -3.53
N GLN A 85 18.11 -13.07 -3.07
CA GLN A 85 16.96 -13.42 -3.89
C GLN A 85 15.97 -12.24 -4.07
N GLY A 86 16.24 -11.10 -3.43
CA GLY A 86 15.50 -9.86 -3.59
C GLY A 86 14.54 -9.56 -2.45
N LYS A 87 14.38 -8.27 -2.17
CA LYS A 87 13.55 -7.76 -1.08
C LYS A 87 12.07 -8.00 -1.33
N ALA A 88 11.60 -7.82 -2.57
CA ALA A 88 10.19 -8.04 -2.90
C ALA A 88 9.78 -9.50 -2.64
N LEU A 89 10.60 -10.47 -3.07
CA LEU A 89 10.37 -11.89 -2.80
C LEU A 89 10.42 -12.20 -1.31
N ASN A 90 11.46 -11.72 -0.60
CA ASN A 90 11.58 -11.92 0.84
C ASN A 90 10.36 -11.39 1.59
N ASN A 91 9.87 -10.20 1.22
CA ASN A 91 8.68 -9.62 1.83
C ASN A 91 7.42 -10.45 1.55
N ALA A 92 7.24 -10.97 0.33
CA ALA A 92 6.10 -11.82 -0.01
C ALA A 92 6.07 -13.11 0.84
N VAL A 93 7.20 -13.81 0.96
CA VAL A 93 7.30 -15.02 1.80
C VAL A 93 7.13 -14.69 3.27
N ARG A 94 7.70 -13.57 3.74
CA ARG A 94 7.54 -13.09 5.12
C ARG A 94 6.09 -12.80 5.44
N CYS A 95 5.37 -12.09 4.57
CA CYS A 95 3.95 -11.79 4.73
C CYS A 95 3.09 -13.07 4.84
N ALA A 96 3.33 -14.07 3.98
CA ALA A 96 2.61 -15.34 4.08
C ALA A 96 2.91 -16.09 5.39
N THR A 97 4.17 -16.06 5.84
CA THR A 97 4.57 -16.66 7.12
C THR A 97 3.90 -15.94 8.30
N ILE A 98 3.84 -14.60 8.28
CA ILE A 98 3.13 -13.79 9.26
C ILE A 98 1.64 -14.16 9.30
N GLN A 99 0.97 -14.23 8.15
CA GLN A 99 -0.46 -14.56 8.07
C GLN A 99 -0.76 -15.96 8.64
N MET A 100 0.11 -16.94 8.36
CA MET A 100 -0.01 -18.29 8.94
C MET A 100 0.11 -18.25 10.48
N VAL A 101 1.08 -17.52 11.03
CA VAL A 101 1.27 -17.38 12.48
C VAL A 101 0.08 -16.66 13.12
N GLU A 102 -0.39 -15.57 12.52
CA GLU A 102 -1.57 -14.82 12.96
C GLU A 102 -2.83 -15.68 12.97
N GLY A 103 -3.07 -16.45 11.91
CA GLY A 103 -4.18 -17.39 11.86
C GLY A 103 -4.13 -18.43 12.97
N MET A 104 -2.94 -18.99 13.26
CA MET A 104 -2.78 -19.94 14.36
C MET A 104 -3.04 -19.30 15.72
N ILE A 105 -2.56 -18.07 15.95
CA ILE A 105 -2.84 -17.31 17.18
C ILE A 105 -4.34 -17.09 17.33
N GLN A 106 -5.03 -16.69 16.26
CA GLN A 106 -6.48 -16.49 16.26
C GLN A 106 -7.23 -17.78 16.62
N LEU A 107 -6.82 -18.93 16.06
CA LEU A 107 -7.41 -20.22 16.38
C LEU A 107 -7.25 -20.57 17.87
N ILE A 108 -6.05 -20.37 18.42
CA ILE A 108 -5.77 -20.60 19.84
C ILE A 108 -6.61 -19.67 20.71
N GLU A 109 -6.78 -18.40 20.33
CA GLU A 109 -7.62 -17.44 21.05
C GLU A 109 -9.09 -17.87 21.08
N VAL A 110 -9.64 -18.35 19.96
CA VAL A 110 -11.01 -18.87 19.90
C VAL A 110 -11.16 -20.08 20.82
N ILE A 111 -10.22 -21.02 20.78
CA ILE A 111 -10.22 -22.21 21.65
C ILE A 111 -10.16 -21.82 23.13
N LEU A 112 -9.34 -20.83 23.49
CA LEU A 112 -9.21 -20.36 24.87
C LEU A 112 -10.45 -19.62 25.37
N ARG A 113 -11.18 -18.91 24.50
CA ARG A 113 -12.40 -18.17 24.87
C ARG A 113 -13.57 -19.09 25.14
N THR A 114 -13.59 -20.30 24.58
CA THR A 114 -14.73 -21.20 24.73
C THR A 114 -14.26 -22.65 24.95
N PRO A 115 -14.10 -23.08 26.22
CA PRO A 115 -13.87 -24.49 26.53
C PRO A 115 -15.14 -25.26 26.16
N GLN A 116 -15.12 -26.02 25.07
CA GLN A 116 -16.32 -26.68 24.54
C GLN A 116 -16.06 -28.16 24.24
N GLU A 117 -17.07 -28.98 24.50
CA GLU A 117 -17.13 -30.41 24.14
C GLU A 117 -17.65 -30.63 22.69
N SER A 118 -17.67 -29.57 21.87
CA SER A 118 -18.07 -29.65 20.45
C SER A 118 -17.43 -28.54 19.62
N LEU A 119 -17.33 -28.74 18.30
CA LEU A 119 -16.81 -27.76 17.35
C LEU A 119 -17.80 -26.59 17.20
N SER A 120 -17.39 -25.38 17.56
CA SER A 120 -18.17 -24.18 17.28
C SER A 120 -17.95 -23.65 15.85
N GLN A 121 -18.90 -22.84 15.39
CA GLN A 121 -18.78 -22.14 14.12
C GLN A 121 -17.56 -21.21 14.09
N GLU A 122 -17.28 -20.48 15.18
CA GLU A 122 -16.11 -19.60 15.28
C GLU A 122 -14.80 -20.40 15.16
N GLN A 123 -14.74 -21.57 15.79
CA GLN A 123 -13.58 -22.44 15.71
C GLN A 123 -13.38 -23.00 14.29
N LEU A 124 -14.46 -23.37 13.60
CA LEU A 124 -14.39 -23.82 12.21
C LEU A 124 -13.92 -22.69 11.27
N ILE A 125 -14.47 -21.48 11.44
CA ILE A 125 -14.05 -20.30 10.68
C ILE A 125 -12.57 -20.01 10.91
N SER A 126 -12.13 -19.99 12.18
CA SER A 126 -10.72 -19.71 12.50
C SER A 126 -9.78 -20.81 12.02
N THR A 127 -10.20 -22.09 12.05
CA THR A 127 -9.43 -23.20 11.48
C THR A 127 -9.30 -23.04 9.96
N GLY A 128 -10.40 -22.68 9.29
CA GLY A 128 -10.41 -22.39 7.85
C GLY A 128 -9.51 -21.22 7.47
N GLY A 129 -9.43 -20.17 8.31
CA GLY A 129 -8.49 -19.06 8.11
C GLY A 129 -7.02 -19.51 8.13
N VAL A 130 -6.65 -20.47 9.00
CA VAL A 130 -5.29 -21.05 8.98
C VAL A 130 -5.04 -21.84 7.69
N TRP A 131 -6.01 -22.62 7.23
CA TRP A 131 -5.90 -23.37 5.97
C TRP A 131 -5.71 -22.43 4.79
N GLU A 132 -6.52 -21.39 4.68
CA GLU A 132 -6.40 -20.41 3.61
C GLU A 132 -5.02 -19.73 3.63
N ALA A 133 -4.52 -19.34 4.80
CA ALA A 133 -3.16 -18.80 4.94
C ALA A 133 -2.09 -19.81 4.52
N CYS A 134 -2.28 -21.10 4.83
CA CYS A 134 -1.34 -22.15 4.45
C CYS A 134 -1.36 -22.45 2.94
N ASP A 135 -2.55 -22.50 2.33
CA ASP A 135 -2.74 -22.84 0.91
C ASP A 135 -2.15 -21.76 -0.02
N ARG A 136 -2.08 -20.51 0.44
CA ARG A 136 -1.43 -19.40 -0.28
C ARG A 136 0.04 -19.66 -0.64
N VAL A 137 0.72 -20.58 0.04
CA VAL A 137 2.11 -20.98 -0.29
C VAL A 137 2.26 -21.43 -1.75
N SER A 138 1.21 -22.04 -2.32
CA SER A 138 1.19 -22.51 -3.71
C SER A 138 1.21 -21.35 -4.71
N CYS A 139 0.64 -20.20 -4.33
CA CYS A 139 0.51 -18.99 -5.14
C CYS A 139 1.66 -18.00 -4.94
N LEU A 140 2.63 -18.31 -4.06
CA LEU A 140 3.75 -17.41 -3.81
C LEU A 140 4.64 -17.25 -5.06
N PRO A 141 5.13 -16.02 -5.32
CA PRO A 141 6.08 -15.77 -6.40
C PRO A 141 7.36 -16.58 -6.15
N ARG A 142 7.94 -17.16 -7.22
CA ARG A 142 9.10 -18.06 -7.12
C ARG A 142 10.44 -17.38 -7.35
N ASP A 143 10.41 -16.13 -7.81
CA ASP A 143 11.55 -15.26 -8.04
C ASP A 143 11.17 -13.78 -7.78
N ASN A 144 12.18 -12.91 -7.79
CA ASN A 144 11.97 -11.49 -7.50
C ASN A 144 11.21 -10.75 -8.61
N LEU A 145 11.30 -11.20 -9.86
CA LEU A 145 10.56 -10.58 -10.97
C LEU A 145 9.06 -10.77 -10.77
N ALA A 146 8.63 -12.00 -10.46
CA ALA A 146 7.24 -12.30 -10.14
C ALA A 146 6.77 -11.56 -8.89
N ALA A 147 7.62 -11.46 -7.85
CA ALA A 147 7.28 -10.75 -6.62
C ALA A 147 7.11 -9.23 -6.83
N ALA A 148 8.06 -8.59 -7.52
CA ALA A 148 7.98 -7.17 -7.87
C ALA A 148 6.79 -6.90 -8.80
N THR A 149 6.56 -7.76 -9.81
CA THR A 149 5.40 -7.67 -10.70
C THR A 149 4.09 -7.73 -9.92
N LEU A 150 3.98 -8.64 -8.95
CA LEU A 150 2.80 -8.77 -8.10
C LEU A 150 2.58 -7.50 -7.27
N ALA A 151 3.62 -7.00 -6.61
CA ALA A 151 3.55 -5.78 -5.79
C ALA A 151 3.10 -4.55 -6.61
N ILE A 152 3.69 -4.35 -7.79
CA ILE A 152 3.37 -3.25 -8.71
C ILE A 152 1.94 -3.42 -9.27
N SER A 153 1.50 -4.65 -9.54
CA SER A 153 0.13 -4.93 -9.97
C SER A 153 -0.89 -4.60 -8.88
N SER A 154 -0.63 -4.97 -7.63
CA SER A 154 -1.50 -4.59 -6.51
C SER A 154 -1.59 -3.07 -6.34
N CYS A 155 -0.47 -2.35 -6.47
CA CYS A 155 -0.47 -0.89 -6.46
C CYS A 155 -1.31 -0.30 -7.61
N LEU A 156 -1.22 -0.89 -8.81
CA LEU A 156 -2.03 -0.48 -9.95
C LEU A 156 -3.53 -0.67 -9.70
N GLU A 157 -3.96 -1.76 -9.06
CA GLU A 157 -5.39 -1.96 -8.73
C GLU A 157 -5.89 -0.88 -7.76
N LEU A 158 -5.15 -0.58 -6.68
CA LEU A 158 -5.52 0.49 -5.75
C LEU A 158 -5.68 1.85 -6.45
N ILE A 159 -4.79 2.15 -7.40
CA ILE A 159 -4.87 3.40 -8.18
C ILE A 159 -6.04 3.39 -9.17
N LYS A 160 -6.48 2.22 -9.66
CA LYS A 160 -7.71 2.13 -10.46
C LYS A 160 -8.92 2.44 -9.59
N ASP A 161 -9.00 1.83 -8.41
CA ASP A 161 -10.11 2.01 -7.48
C ASP A 161 -10.23 3.50 -7.09
N ALA A 162 -9.11 4.12 -6.67
CA ALA A 162 -9.08 5.55 -6.36
C ALA A 162 -9.49 6.44 -7.56
N LEU A 163 -9.10 6.08 -8.79
CA LEU A 163 -9.51 6.83 -9.98
C LEU A 163 -11.00 6.66 -10.27
N GLU A 164 -11.54 5.46 -10.09
CA GLU A 164 -12.97 5.18 -10.26
C GLU A 164 -13.79 5.96 -9.22
N GLU A 165 -13.32 6.02 -7.97
CA GLU A 165 -13.89 6.88 -6.93
C GLU A 165 -13.88 8.37 -7.34
N MET A 166 -12.77 8.88 -7.88
CA MET A 166 -12.70 10.26 -8.41
C MET A 166 -13.71 10.53 -9.53
N GLU A 167 -13.91 9.57 -10.43
CA GLU A 167 -14.85 9.68 -11.57
C GLU A 167 -16.31 9.60 -11.10
N GLN A 168 -16.60 8.80 -10.08
CA GLN A 168 -17.91 8.73 -9.43
C GLN A 168 -18.23 10.04 -8.70
N MET A 169 -17.31 10.55 -7.87
CA MET A 169 -17.52 11.82 -7.17
C MET A 169 -17.84 12.98 -8.12
N GLN A 170 -17.20 13.02 -9.31
CA GLN A 170 -17.51 13.99 -10.36
C GLN A 170 -18.91 13.86 -10.94
N THR A 171 -19.36 12.64 -11.16
CA THR A 171 -20.67 12.36 -11.74
C THR A 171 -21.80 12.66 -10.76
N GLU A 172 -21.56 12.41 -9.47
CA GLU A 172 -22.50 12.63 -8.36
C GLU A 172 -22.48 14.06 -7.80
N GLY A 173 -21.64 14.94 -8.35
CA GLY A 173 -21.59 16.36 -7.98
C GLY A 173 -21.04 16.65 -6.59
N GLY A 174 -20.32 15.70 -5.98
CA GLY A 174 -19.75 15.81 -4.63
C GLY A 174 -20.71 15.49 -3.48
N ALA A 175 -21.94 15.02 -3.76
CA ALA A 175 -22.84 14.52 -2.71
C ALA A 175 -22.48 13.07 -2.38
N SER A 176 -22.13 12.80 -1.11
CA SER A 176 -21.91 11.43 -0.63
C SER A 176 -23.18 10.58 -0.87
N PRO A 177 -23.05 9.34 -1.39
CA PRO A 177 -24.19 8.44 -1.59
C PRO A 177 -24.65 7.90 -0.23
N GLY A 178 -25.41 8.71 0.52
CA GLY A 178 -25.91 8.29 1.83
C GLY A 178 -26.77 9.28 2.61
N ASP A 179 -26.78 10.58 2.31
CA ASP A 179 -27.50 11.54 3.17
C ASP A 179 -28.37 12.49 2.34
N LEU A 180 -29.55 11.99 1.97
CA LEU A 180 -30.67 12.83 1.55
C LEU A 180 -31.41 13.31 2.81
N LEU A 181 -30.83 14.30 3.49
CA LEU A 181 -31.61 15.21 4.33
C LEU A 181 -31.27 16.64 3.90
N GLU A 182 -32.19 17.21 3.13
CA GLU A 182 -32.25 18.62 2.78
C GLU A 182 -32.41 19.47 4.05
N GLU A 183 -31.31 19.96 4.60
CA GLU A 183 -31.26 21.24 5.32
C GLU A 183 -29.80 21.71 5.39
N GLU A 184 -29.49 22.77 4.63
CA GLU A 184 -28.18 23.44 4.55
C GLU A 184 -27.02 22.62 3.95
N ALA A 185 -26.77 22.82 2.65
CA ALA A 185 -25.53 22.40 1.99
C ALA A 185 -24.33 23.16 2.59
N LEU A 186 -23.85 22.70 3.75
CA LEU A 186 -22.75 23.26 4.54
C LEU A 186 -21.38 23.04 3.87
N GLY A 187 -21.15 23.63 2.70
CA GLY A 187 -19.82 23.66 2.07
C GLY A 187 -19.29 22.30 1.58
N LEU A 188 -20.18 21.31 1.45
CA LEU A 188 -19.84 19.95 1.01
C LEU A 188 -19.89 19.76 -0.51
N ALA A 189 -20.24 20.79 -1.27
CA ALA A 189 -20.30 20.75 -2.73
C ALA A 189 -19.15 21.56 -3.35
N TRP A 190 -18.57 21.06 -4.44
CA TRP A 190 -17.54 21.81 -5.17
C TRP A 190 -18.08 23.09 -5.78
N THR A 191 -17.34 24.17 -5.59
CA THR A 191 -17.43 25.39 -6.38
C THR A 191 -16.96 25.14 -7.82
N ASP A 192 -17.35 26.01 -8.75
CA ASP A 192 -16.91 25.89 -10.16
C ASP A 192 -15.39 25.99 -10.30
N ALA A 193 -14.73 26.77 -9.44
CA ALA A 193 -13.27 26.85 -9.39
C ALA A 193 -12.65 25.52 -8.93
N GLU A 194 -13.24 24.85 -7.95
CA GLU A 194 -12.78 23.53 -7.48
C GLU A 194 -13.05 22.44 -8.51
N ARG A 195 -14.17 22.49 -9.23
CA ARG A 195 -14.44 21.57 -10.34
C ARG A 195 -13.39 21.65 -11.44
N GLN A 196 -12.87 22.84 -11.73
CA GLN A 196 -11.81 23.01 -12.72
C GLN A 196 -10.49 22.32 -12.33
N LEU A 197 -10.24 22.12 -11.03
CA LEU A 197 -9.05 21.43 -10.52
C LEU A 197 -9.12 19.90 -10.68
N LEU A 198 -10.33 19.34 -10.80
CA LEU A 198 -10.53 17.89 -10.87
C LEU A 198 -9.92 17.27 -12.14
N GLY A 199 -10.07 17.94 -13.29
CA GLY A 199 -9.56 17.45 -14.57
C GLY A 199 -8.03 17.24 -14.56
N PRO A 200 -7.23 18.27 -14.22
CA PRO A 200 -5.78 18.13 -14.07
C PRO A 200 -5.35 17.09 -13.03
N CYS A 201 -6.05 17.00 -11.89
CA CYS A 201 -5.72 16.00 -10.85
C CYS A 201 -6.00 14.58 -11.34
N GLN A 202 -7.14 14.34 -11.99
CA GLN A 202 -7.41 13.06 -12.66
C GLN A 202 -6.40 12.76 -13.76
N GLY A 203 -5.97 13.78 -14.52
CA GLY A 203 -4.93 13.64 -15.52
C GLY A 203 -3.63 13.09 -14.94
N LEU A 204 -3.25 13.56 -13.75
CA LEU A 204 -2.08 13.08 -13.03
C LEU A 204 -2.26 11.63 -12.56
N VAL A 205 -3.41 11.27 -11.96
CA VAL A 205 -3.71 9.89 -11.56
C VAL A 205 -3.77 8.95 -12.78
N LYS A 206 -4.32 9.41 -13.91
CA LYS A 206 -4.33 8.67 -15.18
C LYS A 206 -2.92 8.45 -15.72
N ALA A 207 -2.03 9.44 -15.62
CA ALA A 207 -0.62 9.29 -15.97
C ALA A 207 0.07 8.25 -15.07
N THR A 208 -0.20 8.26 -13.77
CA THR A 208 0.31 7.24 -12.82
C THR A 208 -0.14 5.83 -13.21
N LYS A 209 -1.45 5.64 -13.44
CA LYS A 209 -2.04 4.37 -13.90
C LYS A 209 -1.41 3.90 -15.21
N ALA A 210 -1.21 4.80 -16.17
CA ALA A 210 -0.58 4.47 -17.44
C ALA A 210 0.91 4.08 -17.28
N GLY A 211 1.64 4.80 -16.41
CA GLY A 211 3.03 4.50 -16.07
C GLY A 211 3.21 3.10 -15.49
N LEU A 212 2.41 2.74 -14.48
CA LEU A 212 2.43 1.40 -13.89
C LEU A 212 2.07 0.30 -14.90
N ARG A 213 1.06 0.52 -15.75
CA ARG A 213 0.70 -0.43 -16.82
C ARG A 213 1.84 -0.64 -17.82
N LYS A 214 2.52 0.44 -18.22
CA LYS A 214 3.65 0.37 -19.14
C LYS A 214 4.85 -0.31 -18.49
N LEU A 215 5.16 0.03 -17.24
CA LEU A 215 6.19 -0.63 -16.45
C LEU A 215 5.95 -2.15 -16.36
N LEU A 216 4.75 -2.58 -15.99
CA LEU A 216 4.41 -4.02 -15.93
C LEU A 216 4.58 -4.72 -17.29
N THR A 217 4.26 -4.03 -18.39
CA THR A 217 4.45 -4.57 -19.73
C THR A 217 5.94 -4.71 -20.07
N ALA A 218 6.75 -3.70 -19.72
CA ALA A 218 8.19 -3.69 -19.92
C ALA A 218 8.88 -4.78 -19.06
N MET A 219 8.50 -4.92 -17.78
CA MET A 219 8.99 -5.99 -16.90
C MET A 219 8.68 -7.38 -17.44
N ARG A 220 7.48 -7.59 -17.99
CA ARG A 220 7.11 -8.89 -18.60
C ARG A 220 7.94 -9.20 -19.85
N THR A 221 8.34 -8.18 -20.60
CA THR A 221 9.00 -8.35 -21.90
C THR A 221 10.53 -8.43 -21.76
N HIS A 222 11.10 -7.63 -20.86
CA HIS A 222 12.55 -7.39 -20.77
C HIS A 222 13.12 -7.69 -19.37
N GLY A 223 12.27 -7.99 -18.38
CA GLY A 223 12.72 -8.23 -17.01
C GLY A 223 13.46 -9.56 -16.84
N GLY A 224 14.49 -9.53 -16.00
CA GLY A 224 15.25 -10.70 -15.57
C GLY A 224 15.53 -10.67 -14.07
N ALA A 225 15.85 -11.82 -13.49
CA ALA A 225 16.19 -11.95 -12.07
C ALA A 225 17.39 -12.92 -11.87
N ASP A 226 18.26 -13.02 -12.87
CA ASP A 226 19.36 -13.99 -12.91
C ASP A 226 20.62 -13.45 -12.24
N THR A 227 20.75 -12.12 -12.15
CA THR A 227 21.89 -11.43 -11.56
C THR A 227 21.48 -10.57 -10.37
N ALA A 228 22.42 -10.36 -9.44
CA ALA A 228 22.18 -9.50 -8.29
C ALA A 228 21.83 -8.06 -8.69
N GLU A 229 22.38 -7.56 -9.80
CA GLU A 229 22.08 -6.23 -10.33
C GLU A 229 20.64 -6.14 -10.85
N GLN A 230 20.18 -7.13 -11.60
CA GLN A 230 18.78 -7.20 -12.05
C GLN A 230 17.81 -7.28 -10.85
N VAL A 231 18.12 -8.11 -9.85
CA VAL A 231 17.33 -8.22 -8.62
C VAL A 231 17.24 -6.88 -7.90
N ALA A 232 18.36 -6.17 -7.74
CA ALA A 232 18.39 -4.86 -7.10
C ALA A 232 17.59 -3.81 -7.88
N GLN A 233 17.65 -3.84 -9.22
CA GLN A 233 16.85 -2.94 -10.07
C GLN A 233 15.35 -3.22 -9.95
N LEU A 234 14.93 -4.50 -9.86
CA LEU A 234 13.52 -4.86 -9.61
C LEU A 234 13.03 -4.38 -8.24
N ASP A 235 13.86 -4.48 -7.21
CA ASP A 235 13.53 -3.97 -5.87
C ASP A 235 13.37 -2.45 -5.89
N ALA A 236 14.27 -1.73 -6.57
CA ALA A 236 14.18 -0.27 -6.72
C ALA A 236 12.89 0.17 -7.45
N LEU A 237 12.46 -0.59 -8.46
CA LEU A 237 11.20 -0.36 -9.17
C LEU A 237 9.99 -0.59 -8.26
N ALA A 238 9.99 -1.68 -7.50
CA ALA A 238 8.91 -1.98 -6.55
C ALA A 238 8.82 -0.92 -5.45
N GLU A 239 9.96 -0.46 -4.92
CA GLU A 239 10.04 0.60 -3.91
C GLU A 239 9.51 1.93 -4.45
N ALA A 240 9.94 2.35 -5.64
CA ALA A 240 9.45 3.58 -6.26
C ALA A 240 7.95 3.52 -6.57
N ALA A 241 7.43 2.35 -6.97
CA ALA A 241 6.01 2.16 -7.22
C ALA A 241 5.16 2.17 -5.93
N ALA A 242 5.69 1.64 -4.82
CA ALA A 242 4.96 1.55 -3.55
C ALA A 242 4.56 2.91 -2.97
N GLU A 243 5.31 3.98 -3.29
CA GLU A 243 5.02 5.35 -2.88
C GLU A 243 3.86 6.00 -3.66
N LEU A 244 3.45 5.43 -4.79
CA LEU A 244 2.46 6.03 -5.68
C LEU A 244 1.04 5.96 -5.12
N SER A 245 0.60 4.79 -4.64
CA SER A 245 -0.77 4.63 -4.11
C SER A 245 -1.04 5.57 -2.92
N PRO A 246 -0.19 5.65 -1.88
CA PRO A 246 -0.40 6.62 -0.80
C PRO A 246 -0.41 8.07 -1.28
N SER A 247 0.41 8.41 -2.28
CA SER A 247 0.43 9.77 -2.86
C SER A 247 -0.82 10.08 -3.69
N VAL A 248 -1.40 9.08 -4.35
CA VAL A 248 -2.70 9.19 -5.01
C VAL A 248 -3.80 9.39 -3.96
N ASP A 249 -3.83 8.58 -2.91
CA ASP A 249 -4.84 8.70 -1.84
C ASP A 249 -4.81 10.10 -1.20
N GLU A 250 -3.61 10.61 -0.87
CA GLU A 250 -3.46 11.98 -0.34
C GLU A 250 -3.94 13.06 -1.31
N LEU A 251 -3.74 12.87 -2.61
CA LEU A 251 -4.26 13.77 -3.64
C LEU A 251 -5.79 13.71 -3.71
N VAL A 252 -6.35 12.50 -3.75
CA VAL A 252 -7.81 12.28 -3.81
C VAL A 252 -8.50 12.86 -2.59
N LEU A 253 -7.97 12.61 -1.39
CA LEU A 253 -8.49 13.17 -0.14
C LEU A 253 -8.44 14.71 -0.11
N SER A 254 -7.42 15.31 -0.72
CA SER A 254 -7.32 16.78 -0.80
C SER A 254 -8.33 17.43 -1.74
N LEU A 255 -9.06 16.64 -2.54
CA LEU A 255 -10.16 17.11 -3.40
C LEU A 255 -11.52 17.10 -2.68
N CYS A 256 -11.62 16.58 -1.45
CA CYS A 256 -12.86 16.64 -0.69
C CYS A 256 -13.22 18.10 -0.32
N PRO A 257 -14.45 18.57 -0.59
CA PRO A 257 -14.88 19.91 -0.21
C PRO A 257 -14.90 20.14 1.31
N PRO A 258 -14.61 21.37 1.79
CA PRO A 258 -14.04 22.49 1.03
C PRO A 258 -12.57 22.24 0.66
N VAL A 259 -12.18 22.49 -0.59
CA VAL A 259 -10.85 22.11 -1.11
C VAL A 259 -9.80 23.08 -0.60
N ASN A 260 -8.86 22.57 0.19
CA ASN A 260 -7.66 23.30 0.55
C ASN A 260 -6.68 23.29 -0.64
N GLN A 261 -6.71 24.36 -1.44
CA GLN A 261 -5.90 24.47 -2.65
C GLN A 261 -4.38 24.40 -2.40
N LEU A 262 -3.89 24.82 -1.22
CA LEU A 262 -2.48 24.69 -0.86
C LEU A 262 -2.12 23.21 -0.61
N ALA A 263 -2.94 22.49 0.15
CA ALA A 263 -2.76 21.06 0.38
C ALA A 263 -2.83 20.28 -0.93
N LEU A 264 -3.82 20.60 -1.78
CA LEU A 264 -3.96 20.01 -3.13
C LEU A 264 -2.69 20.21 -3.97
N ARG A 265 -2.15 21.44 -3.99
CA ARG A 265 -0.92 21.76 -4.74
C ARG A 265 0.28 20.98 -4.23
N LEU A 266 0.44 20.86 -2.91
CA LEU A 266 1.53 20.10 -2.29
C LEU A 266 1.41 18.60 -2.59
N ASN A 267 0.22 18.03 -2.45
CA ASN A 267 -0.03 16.61 -2.70
C ASN A 267 0.10 16.26 -4.19
N ALA A 268 -0.36 17.13 -5.10
CA ALA A 268 -0.13 16.98 -6.53
C ALA A 268 1.37 17.05 -6.89
N GLY A 269 2.11 17.96 -6.26
CA GLY A 269 3.57 18.06 -6.41
C GLY A 269 4.29 16.81 -5.92
N LYS A 270 3.85 16.24 -4.78
CA LYS A 270 4.36 14.99 -4.24
C LYS A 270 4.11 13.82 -5.20
N LEU A 271 2.88 13.63 -5.66
CA LEU A 271 2.55 12.56 -6.62
C LEU A 271 3.36 12.69 -7.91
N ALA A 272 3.48 13.90 -8.47
CA ALA A 272 4.29 14.14 -9.66
C ALA A 272 5.77 13.78 -9.43
N SER A 273 6.34 14.16 -8.28
CA SER A 273 7.72 13.83 -7.91
C SER A 273 7.94 12.32 -7.81
N VAL A 274 7.03 11.61 -7.13
CA VAL A 274 7.12 10.15 -6.97
C VAL A 274 6.99 9.44 -8.33
N LEU A 275 6.06 9.89 -9.19
CA LEU A 275 5.91 9.33 -10.53
C LEU A 275 7.13 9.59 -11.40
N MET A 276 7.71 10.79 -11.37
CA MET A 276 8.95 11.11 -12.07
C MET A 276 10.12 10.24 -11.57
N LYS A 277 10.23 10.01 -10.25
CA LYS A 277 11.21 9.08 -9.67
C LYS A 277 11.03 7.66 -10.23
N MET A 278 9.80 7.13 -10.23
CA MET A 278 9.51 5.80 -10.78
C MET A 278 9.87 5.71 -12.28
N LEU A 279 9.56 6.75 -13.07
CA LEU A 279 9.88 6.81 -14.50
C LEU A 279 11.41 6.82 -14.72
N GLU A 280 12.15 7.54 -13.89
CA GLU A 280 13.61 7.61 -13.97
C GLU A 280 14.28 6.29 -13.56
N VAL A 281 13.81 5.66 -12.49
CA VAL A 281 14.27 4.31 -12.10
C VAL A 281 13.96 3.31 -13.22
N THR A 282 12.79 3.41 -13.86
CA THR A 282 12.45 2.57 -15.01
C THR A 282 13.43 2.80 -16.15
N ARG A 283 13.66 4.06 -16.55
CA ARG A 283 14.55 4.45 -17.65
C ARG A 283 15.98 3.93 -17.47
N THR A 284 16.48 3.89 -16.24
CA THR A 284 17.86 3.50 -15.93
C THR A 284 18.04 2.01 -15.65
N SER A 285 16.94 1.24 -15.61
CA SER A 285 16.95 -0.19 -15.34
C SER A 285 17.02 -1.04 -16.61
N HIS A 286 17.34 -2.32 -16.43
CA HIS A 286 17.35 -3.32 -17.51
C HIS A 286 15.99 -3.55 -18.15
N VAL A 287 14.88 -3.18 -17.50
CA VAL A 287 13.53 -3.39 -18.06
C VAL A 287 13.18 -2.38 -19.16
N CYS A 288 13.97 -1.32 -19.33
CA CYS A 288 13.74 -0.25 -20.29
C CYS A 288 14.87 -0.17 -21.34
N PRO A 289 14.89 -1.07 -22.34
CA PRO A 289 15.78 -0.90 -23.48
C PRO A 289 15.40 0.37 -24.28
N PRO A 290 16.26 0.83 -25.22
CA PRO A 290 16.01 2.05 -26.00
C PRO A 290 14.65 2.11 -26.74
N SER A 291 14.04 0.95 -27.04
CA SER A 291 12.71 0.87 -27.63
C SER A 291 11.58 1.37 -26.70
N GLU A 292 11.79 1.31 -25.38
CA GLU A 292 10.81 1.68 -24.37
C GLU A 292 10.94 3.16 -23.93
N GLU A 293 12.07 3.83 -24.17
CA GLU A 293 12.30 5.21 -23.70
C GLU A 293 11.25 6.23 -24.18
N SER A 294 10.65 5.98 -25.34
CA SER A 294 9.67 6.89 -25.95
C SER A 294 8.43 7.11 -25.07
N TRP A 295 7.88 6.05 -24.48
CA TRP A 295 6.70 6.18 -23.62
C TRP A 295 7.05 6.76 -22.25
N VAL A 296 8.26 6.50 -21.76
CA VAL A 296 8.74 7.09 -20.49
C VAL A 296 8.77 8.60 -20.62
N ARG A 297 9.36 9.12 -21.71
CA ARG A 297 9.42 10.56 -21.98
C ARG A 297 8.02 11.17 -22.15
N PHE A 298 7.17 10.53 -22.92
CA PHE A 298 5.79 10.98 -23.12
C PHE A 298 5.02 11.09 -21.80
N LEU A 299 5.18 10.13 -20.89
CA LEU A 299 4.54 10.19 -19.58
C LEU A 299 5.12 11.28 -18.69
N ALA A 300 6.44 11.50 -18.72
CA ALA A 300 7.07 12.61 -17.99
C ALA A 300 6.50 13.97 -18.43
N GLU A 301 6.37 14.19 -19.75
CA GLU A 301 5.75 15.40 -20.31
C GLU A 301 4.27 15.54 -19.89
N ALA A 302 3.52 14.44 -19.86
CA ALA A 302 2.14 14.44 -19.39
C ALA A 302 2.02 14.80 -17.90
N VAL A 303 2.97 14.37 -17.06
CA VAL A 303 3.04 14.74 -15.64
C VAL A 303 3.27 16.24 -15.49
N ASP A 304 4.28 16.78 -16.17
CA ASP A 304 4.60 18.21 -16.13
C ASP A 304 3.44 19.08 -16.61
N HIS A 305 2.75 18.66 -17.67
CA HIS A 305 1.57 19.35 -18.19
C HIS A 305 0.42 19.42 -17.18
N ASN A 306 0.07 18.29 -16.55
CA ASN A 306 -1.02 18.26 -15.57
C ASN A 306 -0.64 19.02 -14.30
N LEU A 307 0.60 18.88 -13.82
CA LEU A 307 1.08 19.64 -12.67
C LEU A 307 1.12 21.14 -12.97
N GLY A 308 1.52 21.54 -14.19
CA GLY A 308 1.48 22.93 -14.65
C GLY A 308 0.08 23.53 -14.55
N LYS A 309 -0.93 22.82 -15.08
CA LYS A 309 -2.34 23.24 -14.97
C LYS A 309 -2.82 23.40 -13.53
N ILE A 310 -2.47 22.47 -12.64
CA ILE A 310 -2.79 22.59 -11.20
C ILE A 310 -2.11 23.82 -10.61
N LYS A 311 -0.84 24.05 -10.97
CA LYS A 311 -0.10 25.20 -10.46
C LYS A 311 -0.70 26.52 -10.92
N ASP A 312 -1.13 26.61 -12.16
CA ASP A 312 -1.75 27.82 -12.74
C ASP A 312 -3.12 28.08 -12.12
N ALA A 313 -3.95 27.03 -11.97
CA ALA A 313 -5.26 27.14 -11.33
C ALA A 313 -5.20 27.50 -9.83
N THR A 314 -4.05 27.31 -9.18
CA THR A 314 -3.83 27.61 -7.75
C THR A 314 -2.91 28.83 -7.52
N GLN A 315 -2.51 29.55 -8.58
CA GLN A 315 -1.58 30.69 -8.46
C GLN A 315 -2.10 31.84 -7.58
N GLY A 316 -3.43 32.02 -7.48
CA GLY A 316 -4.06 33.07 -6.67
C GLY A 316 -3.82 32.97 -5.16
N LEU A 317 -3.19 31.88 -4.67
CA LEU A 317 -2.80 31.70 -3.26
C LEU A 317 -1.45 32.32 -2.91
N LEU A 318 -0.65 32.71 -3.91
CA LEU A 318 0.74 33.15 -3.75
C LEU A 318 0.98 34.65 -4.03
N GLY A 319 -0.06 35.48 -4.13
CA GLY A 319 0.06 36.95 -4.15
C GLY A 319 -0.95 37.60 -3.19
N ASP A 320 -0.63 38.58 -2.36
CA ASP A 320 0.55 39.46 -2.24
C ASP A 320 0.55 40.04 -0.80
N PRO A 321 1.63 39.99 0.02
CA PRO A 321 1.69 40.75 1.27
C PRO A 321 1.99 42.22 0.93
N GLY A 322 1.06 42.93 0.29
CA GLY A 322 1.39 44.25 -0.22
C GLY A 322 0.37 44.95 -1.08
N SER A 323 -0.88 45.09 -0.61
CA SER A 323 -1.71 46.21 -1.07
C SER A 323 -2.61 46.73 0.05
N ALA A 324 -1.97 47.19 1.13
CA ALA A 324 -2.56 48.21 1.99
C ALA A 324 -2.26 49.57 1.33
N GLY A 325 -3.00 49.90 0.29
CA GLY A 325 -2.76 51.09 -0.51
C GLY A 325 -4.01 51.56 -1.22
N GLY A 326 -4.95 52.15 -0.48
CA GLY A 326 -6.00 52.96 -1.09
C GLY A 326 -7.27 53.10 -0.27
N GLY A 327 -7.48 54.28 0.31
CA GLY A 327 -8.82 54.86 0.39
C GLY A 327 -9.46 54.98 1.77
N TRP A 328 -8.84 55.71 2.69
CA TRP A 328 -9.61 56.42 3.72
C TRP A 328 -9.67 57.91 3.35
N CYS A 329 -10.79 58.30 2.76
CA CYS A 329 -11.21 59.68 2.62
C CYS A 329 -11.43 60.27 4.02
N CYS A 330 -10.56 61.19 4.47
CA CYS A 330 -10.88 62.05 5.60
C CYS A 330 -11.83 63.15 5.11
N ALA A 331 -13.12 62.95 5.40
CA ALA A 331 -14.10 64.03 5.44
C ALA A 331 -13.67 65.05 6.50
N GLY A 332 -13.85 66.32 6.16
CA GLY A 332 -13.34 67.46 6.91
C GLY A 332 -13.98 67.64 8.29
N ASP A 333 -13.22 68.30 9.15
CA ASP A 333 -13.78 68.97 10.31
C ASP A 333 -13.07 70.32 10.48
N THR A 334 -13.80 71.37 10.14
CA THR A 334 -13.42 72.78 10.26
C THR A 334 -13.49 73.20 11.72
N ARG A 335 -12.34 73.57 12.32
CA ARG A 335 -12.27 74.28 13.60
C ARG A 335 -12.49 75.79 13.39
N PRO A 336 -13.29 76.47 14.24
CA PRO A 336 -13.46 77.91 14.16
C PRO A 336 -12.35 78.66 14.90
N GLU A 337 -12.03 79.84 14.38
CA GLU A 337 -11.06 80.80 14.88
C GLU A 337 -11.42 81.36 16.28
N GLY A 338 -10.39 81.63 17.07
CA GLY A 338 -10.52 82.29 18.37
C GLY A 338 -9.21 82.96 18.80
N HIS A 339 -8.99 84.18 18.29
CA HIS A 339 -8.39 85.36 18.93
C HIS A 339 -7.02 85.27 19.66
N GLN A 340 -6.09 86.12 19.21
CA GLN A 340 -5.03 86.78 19.99
C GLN A 340 -5.38 88.27 20.15
N PRO A 341 -4.75 89.06 21.05
CA PRO A 341 -3.81 88.70 22.11
C PRO A 341 -4.35 88.88 23.53
#